data_AF-A0A2A6CZE7-F1
#
_entry.id   AF-A0A2A6CZE7-F1
#
_cell.length_a   1.000
_cell.length_b   1.000
_cell.length_c   1.000
_cell.angle_alpha   90.00
_cell.angle_beta   90.00
_cell.angle_gamma   90.00
#
_symmetry.space_group_name_H-M   'P 1'
#
loop_
_entity.id
_entity.type
_entity.pdbx_description
1 polymer ?
#
loop_
_entity_poly.entity_id
_entity_poly.type
_entity_poly.pdbx_seq_one_letter_code
_entity_poly.pdbx_strand_id
1 'polypeptide(L)'
;MTVNNLVFICYGVPLVIVYGISLISVVSIRKRFTTLTTFVPIYALTAAVNLLTYVNAWLALRLYQEQFFNFYYHFVNQFFILSLVHQYLVGLFYFAQNINSSLLTIDRFVYIVKPNWVDKWRIHWWKVAASLYALVGVLNFFVAGFDSYIVSAYIYNEATDSFIMKTRTGARINVFIGIEAITGIIFVVFCATINDRSFFFISLTIFISQSCNIIIIAMYFYCYVVSYNRQVLSIVLIDMLYISDVFSLGPGLYTLLVPGPIRRATVRVVLPATARISPSTDTQTSLTSISGRIKLYHQK
;
A
#
# COMPACT_ATOMS: atom_id res chain seq x y z
N MET A 1 -13.76 22.66 7.83
CA MET A 1 -13.33 21.56 6.95
C MET A 1 -12.77 22.09 5.64
N THR A 2 -11.47 21.89 5.41
CA THR A 2 -10.79 22.34 4.18
C THR A 2 -11.05 21.39 3.01
N VAL A 3 -10.92 21.87 1.77
CA VAL A 3 -11.06 21.04 0.55
C VAL A 3 -10.13 19.82 0.61
N ASN A 4 -8.91 20.01 1.13
CA ASN A 4 -7.93 18.93 1.29
C ASN A 4 -8.44 17.81 2.23
N ASN A 5 -9.08 18.17 3.35
CA ASN A 5 -9.63 17.20 4.29
C ASN A 5 -10.85 16.48 3.71
N LEU A 6 -11.66 17.16 2.90
CA LEU A 6 -12.76 16.53 2.16
C LEU A 6 -12.24 15.50 1.16
N VAL A 7 -11.28 15.88 0.32
CA VAL A 7 -10.64 14.97 -0.63
C VAL A 7 -10.08 13.75 0.11
N PHE A 8 -9.41 13.95 1.24
CA PHE A 8 -8.85 12.88 2.07
C PHE A 8 -9.89 11.90 2.60
N ILE A 9 -11.01 12.41 3.10
CA ILE A 9 -12.13 11.58 3.57
C ILE A 9 -12.77 10.81 2.41
N CYS A 10 -12.91 11.45 1.24
CA CYS A 10 -13.55 10.86 0.07
C CYS A 10 -12.82 9.62 -0.47
N TYR A 11 -11.48 9.54 -0.40
CA TYR A 11 -10.77 8.31 -0.76
C TYR A 11 -10.43 7.42 0.45
N GLY A 12 -10.22 8.04 1.61
CA GLY A 12 -9.77 7.37 2.83
C GLY A 12 -10.82 6.48 3.48
N VAL A 13 -12.06 6.93 3.56
CA VAL A 13 -13.15 6.11 4.11
C VAL A 13 -13.40 4.89 3.21
N PRO A 14 -13.51 5.03 1.87
CA PRO A 14 -13.54 3.87 0.98
C PRO A 14 -12.35 2.93 1.15
N LEU A 15 -11.13 3.45 1.33
CA LEU A 15 -9.93 2.63 1.59
C LEU A 15 -10.10 1.73 2.81
N VAL A 16 -10.53 2.31 3.94
CA VAL A 16 -10.76 1.55 5.17
C VAL A 16 -11.83 0.48 4.98
N ILE A 17 -12.95 0.82 4.31
CA ILE A 17 -14.05 -0.11 4.05
C ILE A 17 -13.59 -1.26 3.15
N VAL A 18 -12.93 -0.94 2.02
CA VAL A 18 -12.44 -1.92 1.05
C VAL A 18 -11.47 -2.89 1.70
N TYR A 19 -10.50 -2.39 2.48
CA TYR A 19 -9.53 -3.24 3.17
C TYR A 19 -10.15 -4.07 4.30
N GLY A 20 -11.11 -3.51 5.04
CA GLY A 20 -11.85 -4.25 6.05
C GLY A 20 -12.61 -5.44 5.45
N ILE A 21 -13.39 -5.19 4.39
CA ILE A 21 -14.16 -6.22 3.69
C ILE A 21 -13.24 -7.26 3.05
N SER A 22 -12.18 -6.84 2.37
CA SER A 22 -11.26 -7.76 1.70
C SER A 22 -10.51 -8.63 2.71
N LEU A 23 -10.06 -8.06 3.83
CA LEU A 23 -9.36 -8.81 4.88
C LEU A 23 -10.26 -9.85 5.52
N ILE A 24 -11.50 -9.50 5.86
CA ILE A 24 -12.51 -10.45 6.37
C ILE A 24 -12.71 -11.58 5.35
N SER A 25 -12.84 -11.24 4.07
CA SER A 25 -13.05 -12.20 2.99
C SER A 25 -11.86 -13.17 2.86
N VAL A 26 -10.63 -12.65 2.83
CA VAL A 26 -9.39 -13.44 2.72
C VAL A 26 -9.20 -14.34 3.94
N VAL A 27 -9.46 -13.83 5.15
CA VAL A 27 -9.38 -14.61 6.39
C VAL A 27 -10.44 -15.71 6.42
N SER A 28 -11.66 -15.45 5.95
CA SER A 28 -12.75 -16.44 5.96
C SER A 28 -12.45 -17.68 5.09
N ILE A 29 -11.70 -17.51 4.00
CA ILE A 29 -11.36 -18.60 3.07
C ILE A 29 -10.05 -19.31 3.41
N ARG A 30 -9.27 -18.81 4.37
CA ARG A 30 -7.92 -19.32 4.67
C ARG A 30 -7.88 -20.82 4.95
N LYS A 31 -8.93 -21.37 5.57
CA LYS A 31 -9.02 -22.80 5.91
C LYS A 31 -9.31 -23.69 4.70
N ARG A 32 -9.77 -23.12 3.57
CA ARG A 32 -10.24 -23.89 2.41
C ARG A 32 -9.17 -24.11 1.34
N PHE A 33 -8.12 -23.29 1.32
CA PHE A 33 -7.10 -23.33 0.27
C PHE A 33 -5.70 -23.36 0.86
N THR A 34 -5.07 -24.52 0.82
CA THR A 34 -3.65 -24.70 1.16
C THR A 34 -2.72 -23.88 0.25
N THR A 35 -3.16 -23.57 -0.98
CA THR A 35 -2.46 -22.69 -1.92
C THR A 35 -2.47 -21.22 -1.51
N LEU A 36 -3.29 -20.78 -0.54
CA LEU A 36 -3.32 -19.39 -0.05
C LEU A 36 -2.44 -19.14 1.17
N THR A 37 -1.61 -20.12 1.57
CA THR A 37 -0.84 -20.07 2.82
C THR A 37 0.10 -18.86 2.90
N THR A 38 0.72 -18.44 1.79
CA THR A 38 1.58 -17.24 1.73
C THR A 38 0.82 -15.97 1.38
N PHE A 39 -0.19 -16.07 0.51
CA PHE A 39 -0.97 -14.92 0.08
C PHE A 39 -1.69 -14.24 1.24
N VAL A 40 -2.34 -15.01 2.12
CA VAL A 40 -3.12 -14.47 3.25
C VAL A 40 -2.26 -13.59 4.17
N PRO A 41 -1.10 -14.04 4.69
CA PRO A 41 -0.28 -13.19 5.57
C PRO A 41 0.34 -12.00 4.83
N ILE A 42 0.78 -12.14 3.57
CA ILE A 42 1.31 -11.02 2.79
C ILE A 42 0.20 -9.97 2.55
N TYR A 43 -1.01 -10.41 2.20
CA TYR A 43 -2.15 -9.52 2.00
C TYR A 43 -2.59 -8.85 3.30
N ALA A 44 -2.62 -9.58 4.41
CA ALA A 44 -2.93 -9.01 5.72
C ALA A 44 -1.90 -7.96 6.14
N LEU A 45 -0.61 -8.21 5.91
CA LEU A 45 0.46 -7.23 6.12
C LEU A 45 0.26 -5.99 5.23
N THR A 46 -0.08 -6.19 3.95
CA THR A 46 -0.39 -5.11 3.00
C THR A 46 -1.54 -4.24 3.50
N ALA A 47 -2.65 -4.87 3.90
CA ALA A 47 -3.82 -4.18 4.43
C ALA A 47 -3.49 -3.40 5.71
N ALA A 48 -2.78 -4.03 6.65
CA ALA A 48 -2.38 -3.39 7.90
C ALA A 48 -1.49 -2.17 7.65
N VAL A 49 -0.48 -2.30 6.79
CA VAL A 49 0.40 -1.18 6.43
C VAL A 49 -0.41 -0.06 5.76
N ASN A 50 -1.26 -0.35 4.77
CA ASN A 50 -2.03 0.70 4.09
C ASN A 50 -2.98 1.45 5.04
N LEU A 51 -3.62 0.75 5.97
CA LEU A 51 -4.45 1.38 7.00
C LEU A 51 -3.62 2.23 7.96
N LEU A 52 -2.45 1.76 8.37
CA LEU A 52 -1.53 2.51 9.23
C LEU A 52 -0.95 3.73 8.51
N THR A 53 -0.58 3.62 7.22
CA THR A 53 -0.16 4.75 6.38
C THR A 53 -1.24 5.81 6.38
N TYR A 54 -2.48 5.41 6.07
CA TYR A 54 -3.62 6.31 6.00
C TYR A 54 -3.85 7.04 7.32
N VAL A 55 -3.97 6.30 8.43
CA VAL A 55 -4.23 6.89 9.76
C VAL A 55 -3.08 7.81 10.18
N ASN A 56 -1.83 7.38 9.99
CA ASN A 56 -0.67 8.17 10.37
C ASN A 56 -0.51 9.42 9.51
N ALA A 57 -0.69 9.33 8.19
CA ALA A 57 -0.66 10.47 7.28
C ALA A 57 -1.78 11.47 7.60
N TRP A 58 -2.97 10.98 7.97
CA TRP A 58 -4.08 11.83 8.37
C TRP A 58 -3.76 12.64 9.63
N LEU A 59 -3.28 11.95 10.68
CA LEU A 59 -2.89 12.55 11.95
C LEU A 59 -1.68 13.49 11.80
N ALA A 60 -0.68 13.12 11.00
CA ALA A 60 0.55 13.90 10.89
C ALA A 60 0.41 15.12 9.97
N LEU A 61 -0.37 15.02 8.89
CA LEU A 61 -0.30 15.98 7.79
C LEU A 61 -1.59 16.78 7.55
N ARG A 62 -2.72 16.41 8.16
CA ARG A 62 -4.03 16.93 7.73
C ARG A 62 -4.93 17.37 8.88
N LEU A 63 -5.05 16.55 9.93
CA LEU A 63 -5.98 16.81 11.04
C LEU A 63 -5.63 18.07 11.86
N TYR A 64 -4.43 18.63 11.70
CA TYR A 64 -4.00 19.84 12.41
C TYR A 64 -4.80 21.09 12.04
N GLN A 65 -5.54 21.04 10.94
CA GLN A 65 -6.42 22.12 10.50
C GLN A 65 -7.82 22.04 11.14
N GLU A 66 -8.18 20.94 11.80
CA GLU A 66 -9.51 20.74 12.36
C GLU A 66 -9.52 21.04 13.87
N GLN A 67 -10.35 22.00 14.27
CA GLN A 67 -10.48 22.47 15.67
C GLN A 67 -10.69 21.35 16.69
N PHE A 68 -11.48 20.34 16.31
CA PHE A 68 -11.77 19.19 17.17
C PHE A 68 -10.49 18.45 17.64
N PHE A 69 -9.43 18.48 16.83
CA PHE A 69 -8.15 17.83 17.14
C PHE A 69 -7.12 18.77 17.77
N ASN A 70 -7.46 20.03 18.10
CA ASN A 70 -6.51 20.98 18.68
C ASN A 70 -5.83 20.44 19.94
N PHE A 71 -6.57 19.72 20.80
CA PHE A 71 -6.01 19.09 22.02
C PHE A 71 -4.84 18.14 21.71
N TYR A 72 -4.95 17.39 20.62
CA TYR A 72 -3.93 16.43 20.20
C TYR A 72 -2.65 17.13 19.77
N TYR A 73 -2.76 18.23 19.02
CA TYR A 73 -1.57 18.98 18.57
C TYR A 73 -0.93 19.79 19.69
N HIS A 74 -1.70 20.26 20.67
CA HIS A 74 -1.13 20.76 21.92
C HIS A 74 -0.31 19.68 22.64
N PHE A 75 -0.85 18.46 22.77
CA PHE A 75 -0.14 17.33 23.35
C PHE A 75 1.12 16.94 22.56
N VAL A 76 1.03 16.81 21.23
CA VAL A 76 2.20 16.48 20.37
C VAL A 76 3.29 17.55 20.47
N ASN A 77 2.93 18.83 20.56
CA ASN A 77 3.91 19.91 20.73
C ASN A 77 4.61 19.90 22.09
N GLN A 78 4.00 19.34 23.14
CA GLN A 78 4.68 19.16 24.44
C GLN A 78 5.80 18.12 24.35
N PHE A 79 5.67 17.13 23.45
CA PHE A 79 6.63 16.04 23.30
C PHE A 79 7.21 16.01 21.88
N PHE A 80 8.36 16.66 21.67
CA PHE A 80 9.00 16.74 20.35
C PHE A 80 9.21 15.37 19.67
N ILE A 81 9.42 14.32 20.47
CA ILE A 81 9.59 12.93 20.02
C ILE A 81 8.35 12.44 19.25
N LEU A 82 7.14 12.81 19.68
CA LEU A 82 5.92 12.36 19.00
C LEU A 82 5.82 12.91 17.57
N SER A 83 6.15 14.20 17.38
CA SER A 83 6.19 14.78 16.03
C SER A 83 7.22 14.08 15.14
N LEU A 84 8.41 13.78 15.69
CA LEU A 84 9.45 13.05 14.99
C LEU A 84 8.99 11.63 14.61
N VAL A 85 8.36 10.91 15.53
CA VAL A 85 7.83 9.57 15.29
C VAL A 85 6.78 9.60 14.18
N HIS A 86 5.84 10.55 14.19
CA HIS A 86 4.83 10.67 13.13
C HIS A 86 5.46 10.87 11.75
N GLN A 87 6.40 11.81 11.63
CA GLN A 87 7.08 12.10 10.36
C GLN A 87 7.91 10.90 9.88
N TYR A 88 8.63 10.24 10.79
CA TYR A 88 9.37 9.02 10.49
C TYR A 88 8.44 7.89 10.00
N LEU A 89 7.33 7.68 10.71
CA LEU A 89 6.34 6.64 10.37
C LEU A 89 5.66 6.90 9.03
N VAL A 90 5.44 8.16 8.64
CA VAL A 90 4.88 8.50 7.31
C VAL A 90 5.80 7.89 6.24
N GLY A 91 7.09 8.23 6.26
CA GLY A 91 8.04 7.70 5.28
C GLY A 91 8.16 6.17 5.36
N LEU A 92 8.36 5.63 6.56
CA LEU A 92 8.49 4.18 6.75
C LEU A 92 7.28 3.41 6.19
N PHE A 93 6.06 3.91 6.42
CA PHE A 93 4.86 3.23 5.97
C PHE A 93 4.68 3.29 4.45
N TYR A 94 4.84 4.44 3.80
CA TYR A 94 4.79 4.51 2.33
C TYR A 94 5.80 3.56 1.69
N PHE A 95 7.00 3.47 2.25
CA PHE A 95 7.98 2.49 1.80
C PHE A 95 7.53 1.04 2.03
N ALA A 96 6.96 0.75 3.19
CA ALA A 96 6.39 -0.57 3.50
C ALA A 96 5.28 -0.96 2.50
N GLN A 97 4.49 -0.01 1.99
CA GLN A 97 3.50 -0.26 0.94
C GLN A 97 4.16 -0.77 -0.34
N ASN A 98 5.30 -0.19 -0.71
CA ASN A 98 6.07 -0.62 -1.88
C ASN A 98 6.58 -2.05 -1.68
N ILE A 99 7.22 -2.37 -0.55
CA ILE A 99 7.65 -3.77 -0.26
C ILE A 99 6.47 -4.73 -0.34
N ASN A 100 5.36 -4.40 0.31
CA ASN A 100 4.22 -5.30 0.37
C ASN A 100 3.62 -5.57 -1.02
N SER A 101 3.53 -4.53 -1.86
CA SER A 101 3.14 -4.66 -3.26
C SER A 101 4.11 -5.57 -4.03
N SER A 102 5.40 -5.46 -3.76
CA SER A 102 6.46 -6.33 -4.30
C SER A 102 6.23 -7.79 -3.94
N LEU A 103 6.00 -8.05 -2.66
CA LEU A 103 5.81 -9.38 -2.11
C LEU A 103 4.55 -10.02 -2.69
N LEU A 104 3.48 -9.25 -2.86
CA LEU A 104 2.27 -9.72 -3.54
C LEU A 104 2.56 -10.11 -5.00
N THR A 105 3.30 -9.28 -5.75
CA THR A 105 3.66 -9.58 -7.14
C THR A 105 4.54 -10.82 -7.24
N ILE A 106 5.58 -10.94 -6.41
CA ILE A 106 6.47 -12.11 -6.38
C ILE A 106 5.69 -13.36 -5.98
N ASP A 107 4.81 -13.26 -4.98
CA ASP A 107 3.96 -14.37 -4.55
C ASP A 107 3.11 -14.88 -5.71
N ARG A 108 2.39 -13.99 -6.38
CA ARG A 108 1.59 -14.38 -7.55
C ARG A 108 2.49 -14.96 -8.65
N PHE A 109 3.65 -14.36 -8.93
CA PHE A 109 4.59 -14.81 -9.96
C PHE A 109 5.08 -16.24 -9.72
N VAL A 110 5.51 -16.55 -8.49
CA VAL A 110 5.97 -17.89 -8.14
C VAL A 110 4.85 -18.92 -8.35
N TYR A 111 3.62 -18.61 -7.92
CA TYR A 111 2.50 -19.53 -8.05
C TYR A 111 2.07 -19.81 -9.49
N ILE A 112 2.22 -18.84 -10.40
CA ILE A 112 1.76 -18.98 -11.79
C ILE A 112 2.89 -19.42 -12.73
N VAL A 113 4.04 -18.76 -12.66
CA VAL A 113 5.13 -18.94 -13.65
C VAL A 113 6.15 -19.99 -13.20
N LYS A 114 6.36 -20.15 -11.88
CA LYS A 114 7.39 -21.05 -11.32
C LYS A 114 6.81 -22.00 -10.27
N PRO A 115 5.89 -22.92 -10.64
CA PRO A 115 5.25 -23.82 -9.69
C PRO A 115 6.26 -24.66 -8.87
N ASN A 116 7.40 -25.03 -9.46
CA ASN A 116 8.49 -25.75 -8.77
C ASN A 116 9.13 -24.95 -7.62
N TRP A 117 8.87 -23.65 -7.51
CA TRP A 117 9.40 -22.77 -6.47
C TRP A 117 8.39 -22.48 -5.36
N VAL A 118 7.14 -22.93 -5.49
CA VAL A 118 6.07 -22.64 -4.52
C VAL A 118 6.43 -23.11 -3.11
N ASP A 119 6.97 -24.32 -2.97
CA ASP A 119 7.37 -24.83 -1.65
C ASP A 119 8.53 -24.03 -1.04
N LYS A 120 9.51 -23.63 -1.87
CA LYS A 120 10.64 -22.80 -1.42
C LYS A 120 10.15 -21.42 -0.98
N TRP A 121 9.30 -20.78 -1.78
CA TRP A 121 8.70 -19.49 -1.47
C TRP A 121 7.87 -19.56 -0.18
N ARG A 122 7.05 -20.60 -0.01
CA ARG A 122 6.28 -20.82 1.22
C ARG A 122 7.13 -20.81 2.49
N ILE A 123 8.33 -21.35 2.42
CA ILE A 123 9.26 -21.41 3.56
C ILE A 123 10.04 -20.10 3.76
N HIS A 124 10.38 -19.39 2.67
CA HIS A 124 11.35 -18.30 2.69
C HIS A 124 10.79 -16.89 2.50
N TRP A 125 9.51 -16.72 2.13
CA TRP A 125 8.94 -15.39 1.82
C TRP A 125 9.12 -14.39 2.98
N TRP A 126 8.99 -14.83 4.24
CA TRP A 126 9.12 -13.97 5.41
C TRP A 126 10.56 -13.50 5.60
N LYS A 127 11.56 -14.31 5.21
CA LYS A 127 12.97 -13.90 5.23
C LYS A 127 13.22 -12.83 4.19
N VAL A 128 12.67 -13.00 2.98
CA VAL A 128 12.74 -12.00 1.91
C VAL A 128 12.08 -10.70 2.36
N ALA A 129 10.89 -10.77 2.96
CA ALA A 129 10.22 -9.62 3.53
C ALA A 129 11.09 -8.93 4.59
N ALA A 130 11.56 -9.66 5.60
CA ALA A 130 12.39 -9.11 6.67
C ALA A 130 13.68 -8.47 6.13
N SER A 131 14.34 -9.10 5.15
CA SER A 131 15.53 -8.53 4.51
C SER A 131 15.24 -7.24 3.75
N LEU A 132 14.11 -7.15 3.03
CA LEU A 132 13.71 -5.91 2.35
C LEU A 132 13.39 -4.79 3.35
N TYR A 133 12.64 -5.11 4.41
CA TYR A 133 12.34 -4.16 5.48
C TYR A 133 13.60 -3.70 6.22
N ALA A 134 14.52 -4.61 6.52
CA ALA A 134 15.78 -4.27 7.18
C ALA A 134 16.68 -3.41 6.28
N LEU A 135 16.85 -3.80 5.02
CA LEU A 135 17.64 -3.05 4.04
C LEU A 135 17.16 -1.60 3.96
N VAL A 136 15.85 -1.39 3.92
CA VAL A 136 15.34 -0.02 3.76
C VAL A 136 15.14 0.69 5.08
N GLY A 137 14.89 0.00 6.19
CA GLY A 137 15.04 0.62 7.51
C GLY A 137 16.44 1.22 7.66
N VAL A 138 17.46 0.48 7.22
CA VAL A 138 18.87 0.91 7.18
C VAL A 138 19.08 2.05 6.18
N LEU A 139 18.63 1.92 4.93
CA LEU A 139 18.77 3.00 3.95
C LEU A 139 18.01 4.26 4.37
N ASN A 140 16.80 4.14 4.92
CA ASN A 140 16.06 5.29 5.42
C ASN A 140 16.80 5.90 6.62
N PHE A 141 17.30 5.10 7.57
CA PHE A 141 18.07 5.61 8.69
C PHE A 141 19.36 6.34 8.25
N PHE A 142 20.17 5.72 7.38
CA PHE A 142 21.41 6.35 6.92
C PHE A 142 21.13 7.56 6.04
N VAL A 143 20.11 7.50 5.20
CA VAL A 143 19.94 8.53 4.19
C VAL A 143 19.00 9.66 4.65
N ALA A 144 18.11 9.41 5.62
CA ALA A 144 17.40 10.45 6.36
C ALA A 144 18.20 10.98 7.57
N GLY A 145 19.09 10.17 8.15
CA GLY A 145 19.89 10.56 9.32
C GLY A 145 21.10 11.44 9.01
N PHE A 146 21.59 11.45 7.77
CA PHE A 146 22.76 12.25 7.36
C PHE A 146 22.42 13.66 6.86
N ASP A 147 21.15 13.97 6.63
CA ASP A 147 20.75 15.26 6.08
C ASP A 147 19.46 15.75 6.77
N SER A 148 19.64 16.58 7.81
CA SER A 148 18.66 17.58 8.28
C SER A 148 17.51 17.11 9.20
N TYR A 149 17.46 17.65 10.43
CA TYR A 149 16.36 17.46 11.38
C TYR A 149 15.13 18.32 11.00
N ILE A 150 14.33 17.87 10.03
CA ILE A 150 13.03 18.47 9.76
C ILE A 150 12.07 18.02 10.86
N VAL A 151 12.00 18.79 11.94
CA VAL A 151 10.93 18.64 12.93
C VAL A 151 9.79 19.55 12.52
N SER A 152 8.70 18.95 12.05
CA SER A 152 7.41 19.63 11.91
C SER A 152 6.99 20.13 13.30
N ALA A 153 6.83 21.44 13.44
CA ALA A 153 6.23 22.06 14.61
C ALA A 153 4.83 22.55 14.23
N TYR A 154 3.85 22.26 15.08
CA TYR A 154 2.50 22.77 14.88
C TYR A 154 2.39 24.08 15.64
N ILE A 155 2.24 25.21 14.94
CA ILE A 155 2.07 26.52 15.60
C ILE A 155 0.59 26.87 15.60
N TYR A 156 0.02 27.05 16.78
CA TYR A 156 -1.36 27.47 16.92
C TYR A 156 -1.53 28.90 16.40
N ASN A 157 -2.55 29.12 15.56
CA ASN A 157 -2.92 30.43 15.04
C ASN A 157 -4.28 30.83 15.62
N GLU A 158 -4.26 31.82 16.51
CA GLU A 158 -5.47 32.34 17.18
C GLU A 158 -6.49 32.92 16.19
N ALA A 159 -6.03 33.52 15.08
CA ALA A 159 -6.92 34.15 14.11
C ALA A 159 -7.79 33.15 13.34
N THR A 160 -7.27 31.94 13.10
CA THR A 160 -7.98 30.87 12.39
C THR A 160 -8.44 29.75 13.31
N ASP A 161 -8.14 29.85 14.61
CA ASP A 161 -8.33 28.81 15.62
C ASP A 161 -7.88 27.42 15.12
N SER A 162 -6.69 27.39 14.52
CA SER A 162 -6.16 26.18 13.89
C SER A 162 -4.65 26.13 14.00
N PHE A 163 -4.07 24.94 13.91
CA PHE A 163 -2.62 24.83 13.82
C PHE A 163 -2.14 25.11 12.40
N ILE A 164 -0.89 25.57 12.29
CA ILE A 164 -0.14 25.69 11.05
C ILE A 164 1.11 24.83 11.21
N MET A 165 1.31 23.88 10.31
CA MET A 165 2.55 23.12 10.27
C MET A 165 3.67 24.02 9.76
N LYS A 166 4.64 24.34 10.63
CA LYS A 166 5.87 25.03 10.27
C LYS A 166 7.06 24.09 10.41
N THR A 167 7.91 24.06 9.40
CA THR A 167 9.23 23.42 9.47
C THR A 167 10.16 24.30 10.31
N ARG A 168 10.68 23.81 11.44
CA ARG A 168 11.79 24.51 12.13
C ARG A 168 13.06 24.40 11.29
N THR A 169 13.77 25.52 11.10
CA THR A 169 14.88 25.67 10.14
C THR A 169 16.06 24.75 10.45
N GLY A 170 16.59 24.13 9.39
CA GLY A 170 17.80 23.32 9.45
C GLY A 170 17.80 22.20 8.41
N ALA A 171 17.67 22.58 7.13
CA ALA A 171 18.05 21.81 5.94
C ALA A 171 17.06 20.81 5.30
N ARG A 172 17.58 20.06 4.32
CA ARG A 172 17.00 19.67 3.02
C ARG A 172 16.14 18.40 3.11
N ILE A 173 14.92 18.49 2.56
CA ILE A 173 14.16 17.32 2.09
C ILE A 173 14.98 16.71 0.94
N ASN A 174 15.09 15.38 0.80
CA ASN A 174 14.96 14.69 -0.50
C ASN A 174 15.25 13.19 -0.61
N VAL A 175 15.63 12.46 0.44
CA VAL A 175 16.07 11.07 0.17
C VAL A 175 14.97 10.02 0.21
N PHE A 176 13.86 10.33 0.89
CA PHE A 176 12.65 9.51 0.84
C PHE A 176 12.17 9.28 -0.60
N ILE A 177 12.09 10.38 -1.35
CA ILE A 177 11.76 10.44 -2.78
C ILE A 177 12.70 9.55 -3.61
N GLY A 178 14.01 9.70 -3.46
CA GLY A 178 14.98 8.96 -4.27
C GLY A 178 14.89 7.45 -4.09
N ILE A 179 14.70 6.99 -2.85
CA ILE A 179 14.56 5.55 -2.54
C ILE A 179 13.26 5.00 -3.14
N GLU A 180 12.16 5.73 -3.07
CA GLU A 180 10.91 5.33 -3.70
C GLU A 180 11.01 5.26 -5.23
N ALA A 181 11.66 6.23 -5.87
CA ALA A 181 11.92 6.17 -7.32
C ALA A 181 12.74 4.95 -7.71
N ILE A 182 13.87 4.70 -7.04
CA ILE A 182 14.74 3.55 -7.36
C ILE A 182 13.98 2.24 -7.20
N THR A 183 13.26 2.11 -6.08
CA THR A 183 12.42 0.95 -5.78
C THR A 183 11.34 0.79 -6.86
N GLY A 184 10.68 1.88 -7.24
CA GLY A 184 9.66 1.91 -8.30
C GLY A 184 10.19 1.50 -9.67
N ILE A 185 11.39 1.96 -10.06
CA ILE A 185 12.04 1.55 -11.32
C ILE A 185 12.30 0.05 -11.31
N ILE A 186 12.85 -0.50 -10.23
CA ILE A 186 13.08 -1.94 -10.09
C ILE A 186 11.76 -2.70 -10.27
N PHE A 187 10.66 -2.19 -9.69
CA PHE A 187 9.34 -2.80 -9.85
C PHE A 187 8.76 -2.70 -11.25
N VAL A 188 8.90 -1.56 -11.91
CA VAL A 188 8.44 -1.36 -13.28
C VAL A 188 9.15 -2.34 -14.21
N VAL A 189 10.48 -2.46 -14.10
CA VAL A 189 11.27 -3.40 -14.89
C VAL A 189 10.81 -4.84 -14.62
N PHE A 190 10.71 -5.23 -13.34
CA PHE A 190 10.25 -6.56 -12.95
C PHE A 190 8.85 -6.88 -13.52
N CYS A 191 7.89 -5.96 -13.35
CA CYS A 191 6.52 -6.13 -13.86
C CYS A 191 6.47 -6.21 -15.38
N ALA A 192 7.26 -5.38 -16.09
CA ALA A 192 7.31 -5.40 -17.55
C ALA A 192 7.84 -6.74 -18.10
N THR A 193 8.76 -7.40 -17.38
CA THR A 193 9.28 -8.72 -17.77
C THR A 193 8.30 -9.87 -17.55
N ILE A 194 7.29 -9.67 -16.70
CA ILE A 194 6.32 -10.70 -16.28
C ILE A 194 4.94 -10.33 -16.84
N ASN A 195 4.80 -10.41 -18.17
CA ASN A 195 3.56 -10.04 -18.84
C ASN A 195 2.65 -11.26 -19.05
N ASP A 196 1.95 -11.67 -17.98
CA ASP A 196 0.89 -12.68 -18.06
C ASP A 196 -0.48 -12.04 -17.76
N ARG A 197 -1.52 -12.41 -18.53
CA ARG A 197 -2.84 -11.75 -18.56
C ARG A 197 -3.51 -11.72 -17.17
N SER A 198 -3.24 -12.74 -16.36
CA SER A 198 -3.78 -12.88 -15.00
C SER A 198 -3.21 -11.84 -14.01
N PHE A 199 -2.07 -11.23 -14.34
CA PHE A 199 -1.37 -10.24 -13.53
C PHE A 199 -1.61 -8.82 -13.97
N PHE A 200 -2.17 -8.63 -15.16
CA PHE A 200 -2.23 -7.35 -15.82
C PHE A 200 -2.77 -6.24 -14.90
N PHE A 201 -3.84 -6.48 -14.15
CA PHE A 201 -4.41 -5.45 -13.28
C PHE A 201 -3.57 -5.10 -12.04
N ILE A 202 -2.99 -6.08 -11.34
CA ILE A 202 -2.09 -5.79 -10.20
C ILE A 202 -0.84 -5.08 -10.72
N SER A 203 -0.21 -5.66 -11.74
CA SER A 203 1.02 -5.13 -12.32
C SER A 203 0.79 -3.75 -12.93
N LEU A 204 -0.36 -3.49 -13.57
CA LEU A 204 -0.72 -2.18 -14.11
C LEU A 204 -0.94 -1.16 -12.99
N THR A 205 -1.61 -1.52 -11.91
CA THR A 205 -1.83 -0.59 -10.79
C THR A 205 -0.51 -0.20 -10.13
N ILE A 206 0.36 -1.19 -9.91
CA ILE A 206 1.72 -0.95 -9.42
C ILE A 206 2.49 -0.09 -10.43
N PHE A 207 2.48 -0.45 -11.72
CA PHE A 207 3.18 0.28 -12.77
C PHE A 207 2.75 1.75 -12.86
N ILE A 208 1.45 2.02 -12.84
CA ILE A 208 0.91 3.39 -12.89
C ILE A 208 1.34 4.14 -11.63
N SER A 209 1.17 3.55 -10.44
CA SER A 209 1.59 4.18 -9.18
C SER A 209 3.07 4.55 -9.19
N GLN A 210 3.94 3.61 -9.59
CA GLN A 210 5.38 3.85 -9.63
C GLN A 210 5.77 4.85 -10.71
N SER A 211 5.10 4.84 -11.86
CA SER A 211 5.32 5.80 -12.93
C SER A 211 4.91 7.22 -12.51
N CYS A 212 3.77 7.38 -11.85
CA CYS A 212 3.34 8.65 -11.26
C CYS A 212 4.35 9.15 -10.22
N ASN A 213 4.82 8.27 -9.32
CA ASN A 213 5.84 8.62 -8.34
C ASN A 213 7.13 9.10 -9.03
N ILE A 214 7.64 8.39 -10.05
CA ILE A 214 8.83 8.83 -10.80
C ILE A 214 8.63 10.20 -11.46
N ILE A 215 7.48 10.44 -12.09
CA ILE A 215 7.16 11.73 -12.72
C ILE A 215 7.15 12.86 -11.70
N ILE A 216 6.51 12.63 -10.55
CA ILE A 216 6.45 13.61 -9.46
C ILE A 216 7.85 13.91 -8.92
N ILE A 217 8.68 12.89 -8.79
CA ILE A 217 10.07 13.04 -8.33
C ILE A 217 10.89 13.85 -9.33
N ALA A 218 10.74 13.57 -10.63
CA ALA A 218 11.39 14.35 -11.69
C ALA A 218 10.93 15.81 -11.69
N MET A 219 9.62 16.05 -11.54
CA MET A 219 9.04 17.39 -11.41
C MET A 219 9.56 18.10 -10.16
N TYR A 220 9.59 17.40 -9.03
CA TYR A 220 10.14 17.91 -7.78
C TYR A 220 11.60 18.33 -7.94
N PHE A 221 12.42 17.46 -8.54
CA PHE A 221 13.83 17.75 -8.79
C PHE A 221 14.01 18.97 -9.70
N TYR A 222 13.24 19.04 -10.79
CA TYR A 222 13.23 20.20 -11.68
C TYR A 222 12.84 21.49 -10.95
N CYS A 223 11.74 21.47 -10.18
CA CYS A 223 11.30 22.62 -9.40
C CYS A 223 12.30 23.02 -8.32
N TYR A 224 13.06 22.08 -7.76
CA TYR A 224 14.06 22.33 -6.74
C TYR A 224 15.34 22.93 -7.32
N VAL A 225 15.86 22.35 -8.41
CA VAL A 225 17.17 22.73 -8.99
C VAL A 225 17.05 23.91 -9.94
N VAL A 226 16.01 23.96 -10.77
CA VAL A 226 15.92 24.91 -11.89
C VAL A 226 15.09 26.14 -11.53
N SER A 227 13.93 25.95 -10.90
CA SER A 227 12.91 27.01 -10.74
C SER A 227 12.60 27.37 -9.28
N TYR A 228 13.47 26.98 -8.34
CA TYR A 228 13.24 26.97 -6.88
C TYR A 228 12.01 27.76 -6.40
N ASN A 229 10.88 27.06 -6.26
CA ASN A 229 9.63 27.62 -5.76
C ASN A 229 9.10 26.74 -4.62
N ARG A 230 9.19 27.25 -3.39
CA ARG A 230 8.82 26.51 -2.17
C ARG A 230 7.34 26.10 -2.13
N GLN A 231 6.44 26.92 -2.66
CA GLN A 231 5.01 26.59 -2.70
C GLN A 231 4.76 25.42 -3.64
N VAL A 232 5.35 25.46 -4.84
CA VAL A 232 5.23 24.37 -5.82
C VAL A 232 5.81 23.07 -5.26
N LEU A 233 6.98 23.10 -4.61
CA LEU A 233 7.57 21.92 -3.97
C LEU A 233 6.65 21.31 -2.90
N SER A 234 5.98 22.16 -2.11
CA SER A 234 5.02 21.69 -1.11
C SER A 234 3.79 21.03 -1.74
N ILE A 235 3.30 21.55 -2.87
CA ILE A 235 2.17 20.99 -3.61
C ILE A 235 2.58 19.63 -4.21
N VAL A 236 3.73 19.56 -4.86
CA VAL A 236 4.26 18.33 -5.47
C VAL A 236 4.42 17.21 -4.43
N LEU A 237 4.92 17.53 -3.22
CA LEU A 237 4.99 16.57 -2.11
C LEU A 237 3.61 16.09 -1.65
N ILE A 238 2.64 17.00 -1.56
CA ILE A 238 1.26 16.66 -1.20
C ILE A 238 0.64 15.72 -2.23
N ASP A 239 0.85 16.00 -3.52
CA ASP A 239 0.32 15.22 -4.62
C ASP A 239 0.94 13.81 -4.66
N MET A 240 2.22 13.68 -4.33
CA MET A 240 2.92 12.40 -4.21
C MET A 240 2.27 11.47 -3.17
N LEU A 241 2.02 12.01 -1.97
CA LEU A 241 1.41 11.25 -0.88
C LEU A 241 -0.04 10.89 -1.24
N TYR A 242 -0.77 11.83 -1.86
CA TYR A 242 -2.13 11.60 -2.33
C TYR A 242 -2.21 10.49 -3.38
N ILE A 243 -1.36 10.54 -4.40
CA ILE A 243 -1.31 9.54 -5.47
C ILE A 243 -0.96 8.17 -4.90
N SER A 244 0.02 8.11 -4.00
CA SER A 244 0.41 6.86 -3.34
C SER A 244 -0.74 6.28 -2.50
N ASP A 245 -1.49 7.11 -1.77
CA ASP A 245 -2.67 6.68 -1.04
C ASP A 245 -3.78 6.15 -1.96
N VAL A 246 -4.09 6.86 -3.04
CA VAL A 246 -5.12 6.45 -4.00
C VAL A 246 -4.76 5.13 -4.65
N PHE A 247 -3.51 4.94 -5.07
CA PHE A 247 -3.09 3.68 -5.67
C PHE A 247 -2.93 2.55 -4.65
N SER A 248 -2.79 2.87 -3.35
CA SER A 248 -2.86 1.88 -2.28
C SER A 248 -4.23 1.20 -2.18
N LEU A 249 -5.31 1.76 -2.76
CA LEU A 249 -6.61 1.06 -2.92
C LEU A 249 -6.52 -0.15 -3.86
N GLY A 250 -5.54 -0.16 -4.77
CA GLY A 250 -5.39 -1.12 -5.85
C GLY A 250 -5.49 -2.58 -5.41
N PRO A 251 -4.66 -3.06 -4.48
CA PRO A 251 -4.73 -4.44 -4.00
C PRO A 251 -6.07 -4.78 -3.33
N GLY A 252 -6.66 -3.82 -2.61
CA GLY A 252 -8.01 -3.91 -2.05
C GLY A 252 -9.04 -4.18 -3.14
N LEU A 253 -9.19 -3.23 -4.06
CA LEU A 253 -10.14 -3.31 -5.17
C LEU A 253 -9.91 -4.53 -6.05
N TYR A 254 -8.66 -4.85 -6.38
CA TYR A 254 -8.31 -6.04 -7.17
C TYR A 254 -8.89 -7.32 -6.56
N THR A 255 -8.72 -7.52 -5.24
CA THR A 255 -9.25 -8.73 -4.58
C THR A 255 -10.77 -8.82 -4.57
N LEU A 256 -11.46 -7.67 -4.63
CA LEU A 256 -12.92 -7.61 -4.67
C LEU A 256 -13.47 -7.77 -6.09
N LEU A 257 -12.80 -7.20 -7.09
CA LEU A 257 -13.26 -7.15 -8.48
C LEU A 257 -12.93 -8.43 -9.25
N VAL A 258 -11.76 -9.03 -9.01
CA VAL A 258 -11.32 -10.18 -9.80
C VAL A 258 -12.14 -11.43 -9.46
N PRO A 259 -12.69 -12.12 -10.48
CA PRO A 259 -13.43 -13.35 -10.28
C PRO A 259 -12.53 -14.41 -9.62
N GLY A 260 -12.93 -14.86 -8.43
CA GLY A 260 -12.16 -15.85 -7.69
C GLY A 260 -12.84 -16.27 -6.38
N PRO A 261 -12.22 -17.19 -5.63
CA PRO A 261 -12.73 -17.62 -4.33
C PRO A 261 -12.91 -16.47 -3.33
N ILE A 262 -12.00 -15.48 -3.37
CA ILE A 262 -12.06 -14.28 -2.51
C ILE A 262 -13.30 -13.46 -2.81
N ARG A 263 -13.50 -13.03 -4.07
CA ARG A 263 -14.71 -12.30 -4.49
C ARG A 263 -15.99 -13.05 -4.13
N ARG A 264 -16.04 -14.38 -4.31
CA ARG A 264 -17.21 -15.18 -3.90
C ARG A 264 -17.44 -15.14 -2.39
N ALA A 265 -16.38 -15.14 -1.59
CA ALA A 265 -16.50 -14.97 -0.15
C ALA A 265 -16.95 -13.56 0.21
N THR A 266 -16.41 -12.52 -0.44
CA THR A 266 -16.86 -11.14 -0.30
C THR A 266 -18.35 -10.99 -0.57
N VAL A 267 -18.85 -11.51 -1.70
CA VAL A 267 -20.28 -11.43 -2.05
C VAL A 267 -21.14 -12.10 -0.97
N ARG A 268 -20.68 -13.20 -0.35
CA ARG A 268 -21.41 -13.84 0.76
C ARG A 268 -21.39 -13.01 2.05
N VAL A 269 -20.31 -12.28 2.31
CA VAL A 269 -20.19 -11.39 3.47
C VAL A 269 -21.07 -10.15 3.30
N VAL A 270 -21.05 -9.53 2.11
CA VAL A 270 -21.76 -8.29 1.83
C VAL A 270 -23.26 -8.53 1.52
N LEU A 271 -23.58 -9.61 0.82
CA LEU A 271 -24.94 -9.96 0.38
C LEU A 271 -25.36 -11.34 0.89
N PRO A 272 -25.58 -11.50 2.22
CA PRO A 272 -25.91 -12.80 2.82
C PRO A 272 -27.24 -13.38 2.32
N ALA A 273 -28.18 -12.54 1.88
CA ALA A 273 -29.48 -12.97 1.36
C ALA A 273 -29.38 -13.72 0.03
N THR A 274 -28.48 -13.29 -0.87
CA THR A 274 -28.29 -13.90 -2.20
C THR A 274 -27.60 -15.25 -2.11
N ALA A 275 -26.83 -15.52 -1.05
CA ALA A 275 -26.08 -16.75 -0.85
C ALA A 275 -26.95 -17.99 -0.57
N ARG A 276 -28.24 -17.83 -0.23
CA ARG A 276 -29.15 -18.95 0.07
C ARG A 276 -29.82 -19.55 -1.18
N ILE A 277 -29.71 -18.93 -2.35
CA ILE A 277 -30.49 -19.31 -3.55
C ILE A 277 -29.72 -20.27 -4.48
N SER A 278 -28.54 -20.78 -4.12
CA SER A 278 -27.85 -21.80 -4.91
C SER A 278 -27.82 -23.16 -4.22
N PRO A 279 -28.92 -23.94 -4.24
CA PRO A 279 -28.84 -25.36 -3.98
C PRO A 279 -28.14 -26.05 -5.18
N SER A 280 -27.07 -26.72 -4.82
CA SER A 280 -26.45 -27.89 -5.46
C SER A 280 -27.34 -28.68 -6.43
N THR A 281 -26.96 -28.71 -7.72
CA THR A 281 -27.29 -29.89 -8.55
C THR A 281 -26.23 -30.24 -9.61
N ASP A 282 -25.41 -29.31 -10.12
CA ASP A 282 -24.63 -29.59 -11.35
C ASP A 282 -23.13 -29.91 -11.19
N THR A 283 -22.57 -29.96 -9.97
CA THR A 283 -21.09 -30.10 -9.80
C THR A 283 -20.60 -31.51 -9.48
N GLN A 284 -21.47 -32.53 -9.46
CA GLN A 284 -21.01 -33.92 -9.31
C GLN A 284 -20.76 -34.67 -10.63
N THR A 285 -21.29 -34.20 -11.76
CA THR A 285 -21.17 -34.91 -13.05
C THR A 285 -19.91 -34.60 -13.87
N SER A 286 -19.14 -33.54 -13.54
CA SER A 286 -17.94 -33.18 -14.33
C SER A 286 -16.61 -33.68 -13.74
N LEU A 287 -16.56 -34.03 -12.44
CA LEU A 287 -15.32 -34.52 -11.80
C LEU A 287 -15.02 -36.00 -12.12
N THR A 288 -16.04 -36.80 -12.48
CA THR A 288 -15.83 -38.16 -13.00
C THR A 288 -15.29 -38.17 -14.44
N SER A 289 -15.54 -37.11 -15.23
CA SER A 289 -15.05 -36.99 -16.61
C SER A 289 -13.56 -36.63 -16.70
N ILE A 290 -13.04 -35.78 -15.80
CA ILE A 290 -11.65 -35.32 -15.86
C ILE A 290 -10.67 -36.37 -15.29
N SER A 291 -11.10 -37.18 -14.33
CA SER A 291 -10.29 -38.31 -13.80
C SER A 291 -9.94 -39.34 -14.90
N GLY A 292 -10.79 -39.49 -15.93
CA GLY A 292 -10.51 -40.35 -17.08
C GLY A 292 -9.44 -39.81 -18.03
N ARG A 293 -9.26 -38.48 -18.15
CA ARG A 293 -8.30 -37.90 -19.11
C ARG A 293 -6.87 -37.79 -18.58
N ILE A 294 -6.66 -37.72 -17.27
CA ILE A 294 -5.30 -37.60 -16.69
C ILE A 294 -4.55 -38.94 -16.76
N LYS A 295 -5.25 -40.08 -16.77
CA LYS A 295 -4.61 -41.40 -16.92
C LYS A 295 -4.00 -41.66 -18.31
N LEU A 296 -4.37 -40.91 -19.34
CA LEU A 296 -3.87 -41.10 -20.71
C LEU A 296 -2.54 -40.40 -21.01
N TYR A 297 -2.06 -39.51 -20.15
CA TYR A 297 -0.82 -38.75 -20.38
C TYR A 297 0.43 -39.33 -19.68
N HIS A 298 0.29 -40.40 -18.90
CA HIS A 298 1.41 -41.06 -18.21
C HIS A 298 1.80 -42.44 -18.79
N GLN A 299 1.34 -42.77 -20.00
CA GLN A 299 1.70 -44.02 -20.70
C GLN A 299 2.50 -43.81 -22.01
N LYS A 300 3.24 -42.71 -22.13
CA LYS A 300 4.26 -42.56 -23.18
C LYS A 300 5.59 -42.13 -22.60
#